data_AF-A0A0C2W398-F1
#
_entry.id   AF-A0A0C2W398-F1
#
_cell.length_a   1.000
_cell.length_b   1.000
_cell.length_c   1.000
_cell.angle_alpha   90.00
_cell.angle_beta   90.00
_cell.angle_gamma   90.00
#
_symmetry.space_group_name_H-M   'P 1'
#
loop_
_entity.id
_entity.type
_entity.pdbx_description
1 polymer ?
#
loop_
_entity_poly.entity_id
_entity_poly.type
_entity_poly.pdbx_seq_one_letter_code
_entity_poly.pdbx_strand_id
1 'polypeptide(L)'
;PASSALMHQYTLQNAESGLATDYMKRRNVIRVRLEGEQFLLQLPGVEEVVEWIEGFQAASNIALDLDVRPMPKGALYPRRRRRRRPRQPGEPATQSPLSPPPTIPGSGSVTPRSNASASTPRSAPAS
;
A
#
# COMPACT_ATOMS: atom_id res chain seq x y z
N PRO A 1 7.15 53.07 -3.50
CA PRO A 1 6.70 51.66 -3.56
C PRO A 1 5.53 51.44 -2.59
N ALA A 2 4.32 51.32 -3.12
CA ALA A 2 3.14 51.01 -2.30
C ALA A 2 3.33 49.62 -1.70
N SER A 3 3.34 49.53 -0.37
CA SER A 3 3.39 48.26 0.33
C SER A 3 2.10 47.51 -0.02
N SER A 4 2.24 46.42 -0.79
CA SER A 4 1.14 45.52 -1.14
C SER A 4 0.64 44.86 0.14
N ALA A 5 -0.31 45.49 0.82
CA ALA A 5 -0.95 44.91 1.99
C ALA A 5 -1.71 43.65 1.56
N LEU A 6 -1.55 42.58 2.35
CA LEU A 6 -2.31 41.35 2.17
C LEU A 6 -3.80 41.64 2.36
N MET A 7 -4.57 41.54 1.28
CA MET A 7 -6.01 41.82 1.31
C MET A 7 -6.80 40.66 1.90
N HIS A 8 -6.46 39.43 1.52
CA HIS A 8 -7.12 38.22 2.01
C HIS A 8 -6.24 36.99 1.82
N GLN A 9 -6.47 35.96 2.62
CA GLN A 9 -5.85 34.66 2.50
C GLN A 9 -6.94 33.60 2.57
N TYR A 10 -7.00 32.73 1.56
CA TYR A 10 -7.94 31.62 1.49
C TYR A 10 -7.21 30.29 1.72
N THR A 11 -7.84 29.37 2.42
CA THR A 11 -7.44 27.96 2.43
C THR A 11 -7.84 27.27 1.13
N LEU A 12 -7.05 26.27 0.73
CA LEU A 12 -7.36 25.38 -0.40
C LEU A 12 -8.05 24.09 0.04
N GLN A 13 -8.41 23.96 1.33
CA GLN A 13 -9.17 22.81 1.82
C GLN A 13 -10.51 22.69 1.08
N ASN A 14 -10.75 21.52 0.51
CA ASN A 14 -11.94 21.22 -0.28
C ASN A 14 -12.16 22.21 -1.45
N ALA A 15 -11.09 22.83 -1.93
CA ALA A 15 -11.14 23.72 -3.07
C ALA A 15 -11.52 22.95 -4.34
N GLU A 16 -12.36 23.57 -5.16
CA GLU A 16 -12.74 23.05 -6.48
C GLU A 16 -12.19 23.98 -7.57
N SER A 17 -11.49 23.43 -8.55
CA SER A 17 -11.00 24.17 -9.71
C SER A 17 -11.42 23.49 -11.02
N GLY A 18 -11.78 24.30 -12.02
CA GLY A 18 -12.15 23.81 -13.34
C GLY A 18 -12.26 24.90 -14.40
N LEU A 19 -12.46 24.50 -15.65
CA LEU A 19 -12.67 25.44 -16.76
C LEU A 19 -14.02 26.15 -16.62
N ALA A 20 -14.05 27.47 -16.83
CA ALA A 20 -15.30 28.25 -16.82
C ALA A 20 -16.02 28.15 -18.17
N THR A 21 -16.66 27.01 -18.45
CA THR A 21 -17.32 26.73 -19.76
C THR A 21 -18.51 27.66 -20.08
N ASP A 22 -19.13 28.22 -19.06
CA ASP A 22 -20.23 29.17 -19.16
C ASP A 22 -19.76 30.62 -19.37
N TYR A 23 -18.47 30.89 -19.26
CA TYR A 23 -17.91 32.23 -19.39
C TYR A 23 -17.21 32.45 -20.74
N MET A 24 -17.94 33.02 -21.70
CA MET A 24 -17.44 33.23 -23.06
C MET A 24 -16.90 34.64 -23.35
N LYS A 25 -16.96 35.56 -22.39
CA LYS A 25 -16.49 36.95 -22.59
C LYS A 25 -14.97 37.05 -22.72
N ARG A 26 -14.22 36.14 -22.10
CA ARG A 26 -12.75 36.09 -22.17
C ARG A 26 -12.30 34.64 -22.31
N ARG A 27 -11.19 34.44 -23.01
CA ARG A 27 -10.54 33.14 -23.15
C ARG A 27 -9.70 32.81 -21.92
N ASN A 28 -9.39 31.53 -21.75
CA ASN A 28 -8.44 31.04 -20.75
C ASN A 28 -8.87 31.40 -19.32
N VAL A 29 -10.15 31.20 -19.02
CA VAL A 29 -10.72 31.52 -17.70
C VAL A 29 -10.98 30.24 -16.92
N ILE A 30 -10.46 30.18 -15.71
CA ILE A 30 -10.74 29.12 -14.74
C ILE A 30 -11.72 29.61 -13.68
N ARG A 31 -12.54 28.69 -13.21
CA ARG A 31 -13.39 28.87 -12.04
C ARG A 31 -12.74 28.19 -10.86
N VAL A 32 -12.60 28.94 -9.76
CA VAL A 32 -12.08 28.41 -8.50
C VAL A 32 -13.10 28.67 -7.41
N ARG A 33 -13.43 27.65 -6.62
CA ARG A 33 -14.28 27.76 -5.44
C ARG A 33 -13.46 27.51 -4.19
N LEU A 34 -13.38 28.52 -3.32
CA LEU A 34 -12.60 28.50 -2.09
C LEU A 34 -13.51 28.99 -0.97
N GLU A 35 -13.56 28.28 0.16
CA GLU A 35 -14.31 28.72 1.36
C GLU A 35 -15.80 29.08 1.10
N GLY A 36 -16.40 28.55 0.04
CA GLY A 36 -17.77 28.86 -0.39
C GLY A 36 -17.90 30.05 -1.35
N GLU A 37 -16.82 30.80 -1.59
CA GLU A 37 -16.76 31.86 -2.58
C GLU A 37 -16.37 31.33 -3.97
N GLN A 38 -16.77 32.03 -5.04
CA GLN A 38 -16.46 31.64 -6.42
C GLN A 38 -15.72 32.76 -7.15
N PHE A 39 -14.60 32.42 -7.77
CA PHE A 39 -13.75 33.33 -8.49
C PHE A 39 -13.60 32.90 -9.95
N LEU A 40 -13.49 33.90 -10.84
CA LEU A 40 -13.07 33.72 -12.22
C LEU A 40 -11.68 34.32 -12.39
N LEU A 41 -10.71 33.48 -12.73
CA LEU A 41 -9.32 33.89 -12.94
C LEU A 41 -8.99 33.76 -14.42
N GLN A 42 -8.52 34.85 -15.03
CA GLN A 42 -8.05 34.84 -16.40
C GLN A 42 -6.55 34.58 -16.43
N LEU A 43 -6.13 33.63 -17.25
CA LEU A 43 -4.74 33.23 -17.45
C LEU A 43 -4.24 33.67 -18.84
N PRO A 44 -2.92 33.80 -19.01
CA PRO A 44 -2.34 34.29 -20.26
C PRO A 44 -2.53 33.30 -21.43
N GLY A 45 -2.40 32.00 -21.21
CA GLY A 45 -2.49 30.96 -22.23
C GLY A 45 -3.24 29.71 -21.76
N VAL A 46 -3.27 28.71 -22.63
CA VAL A 46 -3.96 27.43 -22.37
C VAL A 46 -3.09 26.48 -21.55
N GLU A 47 -1.77 26.55 -21.71
CA GLU A 47 -0.82 25.74 -20.94
C GLU A 47 -0.90 26.10 -19.46
N GLU A 48 -0.95 27.40 -19.15
CA GLU A 48 -1.11 27.91 -17.79
C GLU A 48 -2.47 27.54 -17.21
N VAL A 49 -3.53 27.46 -18.02
CA VAL A 49 -4.83 26.97 -17.56
C VAL A 49 -4.72 25.54 -17.02
N VAL A 50 -4.03 24.66 -17.73
CA VAL A 50 -3.83 23.28 -17.30
C VAL A 50 -2.98 23.24 -16.04
N GLU A 51 -1.83 23.92 -16.04
CA GLU A 51 -0.90 23.96 -14.91
C GLU A 51 -1.58 24.46 -13.62
N TRP A 52 -2.35 25.55 -13.70
CA TRP A 52 -3.04 26.10 -12.54
C TRP A 52 -4.18 25.20 -12.05
N ILE A 53 -4.94 24.57 -12.95
CA ILE A 53 -5.98 23.61 -12.56
C ILE A 53 -5.36 22.43 -11.82
N GLU A 54 -4.31 21.83 -12.37
CA GLU A 54 -3.58 20.70 -11.77
C GLU A 54 -2.94 21.11 -10.43
N GLY A 55 -2.33 22.30 -10.38
CA GLY A 55 -1.75 22.87 -9.17
C GLY A 55 -2.78 23.04 -8.04
N PHE A 56 -3.96 23.59 -8.33
CA PHE A 56 -5.03 23.71 -7.33
C PHE A 56 -5.58 22.36 -6.87
N GLN A 57 -5.73 21.40 -7.78
CA GLN A 57 -6.19 20.05 -7.40
C GLN A 57 -5.16 19.33 -6.53
N ALA A 58 -3.88 19.42 -6.89
CA ALA A 58 -2.78 18.86 -6.10
C ALA A 58 -2.71 19.54 -4.71
N ALA A 59 -2.83 20.86 -4.67
CA ALA A 59 -2.82 21.63 -3.42
C ALA A 59 -4.02 21.28 -2.53
N SER A 60 -5.23 21.15 -3.10
CA SER A 60 -6.45 20.72 -2.39
C SER A 60 -6.25 19.35 -1.71
N ASN A 61 -5.59 18.40 -2.39
CA ASN A 61 -5.28 17.08 -1.83
C ASN A 61 -4.32 17.12 -0.62
N ILE A 62 -3.47 18.13 -0.53
CA ILE A 62 -2.49 18.29 0.57
C ILE A 62 -2.87 19.37 1.58
N ALA A 63 -4.00 20.05 1.41
CA ALA A 63 -4.42 21.16 2.28
C ALA A 63 -5.09 20.68 3.58
N LEU A 64 -5.70 19.49 3.57
CA LEU A 64 -6.28 18.86 4.77
C LEU A 64 -5.18 18.37 5.71
N ASP A 65 -5.45 18.20 7.00
CA ASP A 65 -4.46 17.63 7.92
C ASP A 65 -4.16 16.16 7.61
N LEU A 66 -2.96 15.68 7.94
CA LEU A 66 -2.52 14.32 7.61
C LEU A 66 -3.48 13.24 8.14
N ASP A 67 -4.02 13.43 9.34
CA ASP A 67 -4.87 12.44 10.01
C ASP A 67 -6.26 12.31 9.39
N VAL A 68 -6.74 13.36 8.72
CA VAL A 68 -8.06 13.38 8.07
C VAL A 68 -7.96 13.08 6.57
N ARG A 69 -6.76 12.99 6.00
CA ARG A 69 -6.57 12.63 4.59
C ARG A 69 -6.91 11.16 4.37
N PRO A 70 -7.77 10.82 3.40
CA PRO A 70 -8.03 9.44 3.04
C PRO A 70 -6.76 8.79 2.48
N MET A 71 -6.41 7.62 3.01
CA MET A 71 -5.25 6.86 2.53
C MET A 71 -5.39 6.57 1.03
N PRO A 72 -4.35 6.84 0.21
CA PRO A 72 -4.38 6.48 -1.20
C PRO A 72 -4.69 4.99 -1.36
N LYS A 73 -5.65 4.65 -2.21
CA LYS A 73 -5.92 3.25 -2.54
C LYS A 73 -4.73 2.73 -3.35
N GLY A 74 -3.99 1.79 -2.79
CA GLY A 74 -2.90 1.14 -3.49
C GLY A 74 -3.35 0.54 -4.83
N ALA A 75 -2.46 0.52 -5.82
CA ALA A 75 -2.75 -0.08 -7.11
C ALA A 75 -3.26 -1.51 -6.93
N LEU A 76 -4.46 -1.81 -7.47
CA LEU A 76 -5.01 -3.15 -7.47
C LEU A 76 -4.26 -3.96 -8.53
N TYR A 77 -3.19 -4.64 -8.12
CA TYR A 77 -2.52 -5.60 -9.00
C TYR A 77 -3.44 -6.82 -9.22
N PRO A 78 -3.62 -7.27 -10.47
CA PRO A 78 -4.35 -8.50 -10.75
C PRO A 78 -3.76 -9.67 -9.96
N ARG A 79 -4.54 -10.26 -9.05
CA ARG A 79 -4.08 -11.39 -8.24
C ARG A 79 -3.97 -12.63 -9.14
N ARG A 80 -2.75 -13.18 -9.30
CA ARG A 80 -2.50 -14.38 -10.11
C ARG A 80 -3.36 -15.55 -9.62
N ARG A 81 -4.40 -15.92 -10.37
CA ARG A 81 -5.26 -17.07 -10.07
C ARG A 81 -4.49 -18.34 -10.42
N ARG A 82 -4.03 -19.10 -9.42
CA ARG A 82 -3.42 -20.42 -9.65
C ARG A 82 -4.47 -21.31 -10.32
N ARG A 83 -4.34 -21.55 -11.62
CA ARG A 83 -5.16 -22.54 -12.35
C ARG A 83 -4.93 -23.88 -11.66
N ARG A 84 -5.91 -24.38 -10.92
CA ARG A 84 -5.91 -25.77 -10.45
C ARG A 84 -6.03 -26.62 -11.72
N ARG A 85 -5.04 -27.47 -11.99
CA ARG A 85 -5.16 -28.48 -13.05
C ARG A 85 -6.40 -29.33 -12.75
N PRO A 86 -7.26 -29.61 -13.74
CA PRO A 86 -8.30 -30.61 -13.58
C PRO A 86 -7.65 -31.93 -13.18
N ARG A 87 -8.09 -32.52 -12.06
CA ARG A 87 -7.65 -33.85 -11.61
C ARG A 87 -8.13 -34.86 -12.65
N GLN A 88 -7.22 -35.68 -13.19
CA GLN A 88 -7.62 -36.78 -14.05
C GLN A 88 -8.40 -37.81 -13.21
N PRO A 89 -9.51 -38.39 -13.71
CA PRO A 89 -10.20 -39.47 -13.03
C PRO A 89 -9.25 -40.68 -12.94
N GLY A 90 -8.72 -40.97 -11.75
CA GLY A 90 -7.85 -42.12 -11.51
C GLY A 90 -6.57 -41.87 -10.69
N GLU A 91 -6.18 -40.62 -10.43
CA GLU A 91 -4.97 -40.35 -9.62
C GLU A 91 -5.24 -40.50 -8.10
N PRO A 92 -4.49 -41.35 -7.38
CA PRO A 92 -4.54 -41.40 -5.92
C PRO A 92 -4.08 -40.07 -5.34
N ALA A 93 -4.69 -39.66 -4.22
CA ALA A 93 -4.42 -38.38 -3.60
C ALA A 93 -2.99 -38.33 -3.04
N THR A 94 -2.01 -37.87 -3.83
CA THR A 94 -0.75 -37.39 -3.27
C THR A 94 -1.04 -36.08 -2.56
N GLN A 95 -1.25 -36.17 -1.25
CA GLN A 95 -1.32 -35.03 -0.35
C GLN A 95 -0.06 -34.19 -0.57
N SER A 96 -0.24 -32.90 -0.87
CA SER A 96 0.85 -31.94 -0.71
C SER A 96 1.36 -32.09 0.73
N PRO A 97 2.68 -32.20 0.98
CA PRO A 97 3.16 -32.30 2.34
C PRO A 97 2.75 -31.03 3.07
N LEU A 98 1.74 -31.17 3.94
CA LEU A 98 1.47 -30.23 5.01
C LEU A 98 2.78 -30.11 5.78
N SER A 99 3.34 -28.90 5.79
CA SER A 99 4.46 -28.57 6.68
C SER A 99 4.11 -29.06 8.09
N PRO A 100 4.96 -29.85 8.76
CA PRO A 100 4.67 -30.28 10.11
C PRO A 100 4.58 -29.04 11.03
N PRO A 101 3.65 -29.03 12.01
CA PRO A 101 3.57 -27.96 12.99
C PRO A 101 4.88 -27.87 13.78
N PRO A 102 5.31 -26.68 14.23
CA PRO A 102 6.52 -26.54 15.04
C PRO A 102 6.33 -27.29 16.37
N THR A 103 7.12 -28.33 16.58
CA THR A 103 7.22 -29.05 17.85
C THR A 103 7.85 -28.12 18.88
N ILE A 104 7.06 -27.67 19.86
CA ILE A 104 7.54 -26.98 21.05
C ILE A 104 8.18 -28.03 21.97
N PRO A 105 9.48 -27.95 22.31
CA PRO A 105 10.08 -28.90 23.23
C PRO A 105 9.72 -28.50 24.67
N GLY A 106 8.68 -29.12 25.22
CA GLY A 106 8.22 -28.94 26.59
C GLY A 106 8.13 -30.27 27.32
N SER A 107 9.10 -30.48 28.22
CA SER A 107 9.00 -31.17 29.51
C SER A 107 8.43 -32.60 29.58
N GLY A 108 9.34 -33.55 29.85
CA GLY A 108 9.10 -34.60 30.84
C GLY A 108 8.54 -35.93 30.35
N SER A 109 9.42 -36.93 30.22
CA SER A 109 9.30 -38.18 30.98
C SER A 109 10.50 -39.09 30.69
N VAL A 110 11.25 -39.38 31.75
CA VAL A 110 12.39 -40.29 31.81
C VAL A 110 11.96 -41.72 31.44
N THR A 111 12.76 -42.41 30.63
CA THR A 111 12.86 -43.88 30.66
C THR A 111 14.32 -44.25 30.45
N PRO A 112 14.96 -44.99 31.37
CA PRO A 112 16.39 -45.30 31.25
C PRO A 112 16.57 -46.49 30.30
N ARG A 113 17.45 -46.33 29.31
CA ARG A 113 17.93 -47.45 28.49
C ARG A 113 19.19 -48.02 29.15
N SER A 114 19.11 -49.29 29.51
CA SER A 114 20.16 -50.09 30.17
C SER A 114 21.46 -50.12 29.36
N ASN A 115 22.56 -49.81 30.03
CA ASN A 115 23.92 -49.80 29.51
C ASN A 115 24.56 -51.18 29.74
N ALA A 116 24.87 -51.92 28.66
CA ALA A 116 25.67 -53.14 28.73
C ALA A 116 27.10 -52.79 28.29
N SER A 117 28.04 -52.89 29.24
CA SER A 117 29.46 -52.58 29.07
C SER A 117 30.30 -53.85 28.92
N ALA A 118 31.29 -53.77 28.02
CA ALA A 118 32.57 -54.52 27.98
C ALA A 118 32.46 -56.06 27.82
N SER A 119 33.43 -56.82 27.30
CA SER A 119 34.87 -56.67 27.11
C SER A 119 35.39 -57.77 26.17
N THR A 120 36.51 -57.47 25.50
CA THR A 120 37.52 -58.31 24.82
C THR A 120 37.71 -59.74 25.36
N PRO A 121 38.14 -60.70 24.52
CA PRO A 121 38.92 -61.84 25.00
C PRO A 121 40.32 -61.88 24.36
N ARG A 122 41.37 -61.95 25.20
CA ARG A 122 42.71 -62.41 24.79
C ARG A 122 43.31 -63.29 25.90
N SER A 123 43.71 -64.50 25.48
CA SER A 123 44.69 -65.44 26.04
C SER A 123 44.33 -66.33 27.25
N ALA A 124 44.56 -67.64 27.05
CA ALA A 124 45.07 -68.65 28.00
C ALA A 124 45.33 -69.99 27.25
N PRO A 125 45.98 -71.02 27.83
CA PRO A 125 47.27 -70.98 28.53
C PRO A 125 48.22 -72.15 28.11
N ALA A 126 49.44 -72.09 28.65
CA ALA A 126 50.43 -73.17 28.63
C ALA A 126 50.12 -74.29 29.63
N SER A 127 50.58 -75.49 29.34
CA SER A 127 50.99 -76.56 30.27
C SER A 127 52.07 -77.40 29.59
#